data_AF-A0A6N1AF40-F1
#
_entry.id   AF-A0A6N1AF40-F1
#
_cell.length_a   1.000
_cell.length_b   1.000
_cell.length_c   1.000
_cell.angle_alpha   90.00
_cell.angle_beta   90.00
_cell.angle_gamma   90.00
#
_symmetry.space_group_name_H-M   'P 1'
#
loop_
_entity.id
_entity.type
_entity.pdbx_description
1 polymer ?
#
loop_
_entity_poly.entity_id
_entity_poly.type
_entity_poly.pdbx_seq_one_letter_code
_entity_poly.pdbx_strand_id
1 'polypeptide(L)'
;MTAGRLSAEPPSLSQTPVAARRAAGHEEAPSMTADSDTLTASGGVPVPCRALGRSLRTLWDGADLTVRLDGEVRQRWRLSGGAGAADLTLMEDAVPAADGDDLRRLAAFAALDAAFIRAHDPATLRLTAPDRLAEALRLDGVVVEDAGGTQLATAGTLYQRPDLWLLGPGSGGYPQAHIVSDGRYHPRRPPKPQGMLYARHIPWLEQTLSFRVADIGMDLERFHRWQNDPRVAFFWQEEGDLAKHRAYLEAQLADPHTMPLIASLDGAPFGYFEVYWAKENRIGAFYDAQDYDRGWHVLIGEEHVRGRAYVSAWLPSLVHFMFLDDARTQRIVGEPRADHHQQIRNLDRSGFAKVKEFDFPHKRAMLVMLLRERYFADRLWVPCADPATTKQGG
;
A
#
# COMPACT_ATOMS: atom_id res chain seq x y z
N MET A 1 41.71 63.85 -27.18
CA MET A 1 41.31 62.71 -26.32
C MET A 1 40.00 62.21 -26.88
N THR A 2 40.05 61.12 -27.64
CA THR A 2 39.00 60.75 -28.59
C THR A 2 38.80 59.24 -28.56
N ALA A 3 37.53 58.87 -28.44
CA ALA A 3 36.83 57.70 -28.97
C ALA A 3 37.44 56.28 -28.87
N GLY A 4 36.69 55.40 -28.21
CA GLY A 4 36.70 53.96 -28.43
C GLY A 4 35.30 53.38 -28.19
N ARG A 5 34.43 53.43 -29.21
CA ARG A 5 33.19 52.64 -29.29
C ARG A 5 33.56 51.26 -29.81
N LEU A 6 33.15 50.21 -29.11
CA LEU A 6 33.06 48.86 -29.67
C LEU A 6 31.64 48.34 -29.46
N SER A 7 30.95 48.20 -30.58
CA SER A 7 29.68 47.52 -30.75
C SER A 7 29.86 46.01 -30.54
N ALA A 8 28.91 45.38 -29.86
CA ALA A 8 28.71 43.93 -29.91
C ALA A 8 27.32 43.68 -30.49
N GLU A 9 27.27 43.02 -31.64
CA GLU A 9 26.05 42.57 -32.31
C GLU A 9 25.37 41.41 -31.55
N PRO A 10 24.03 41.29 -31.61
CA PRO A 10 23.31 40.14 -31.07
C PRO A 10 23.33 38.97 -32.07
N PRO A 11 23.28 37.71 -31.61
CA PRO A 11 23.21 36.57 -32.51
C PRO A 11 21.83 36.47 -33.18
N SER A 12 21.85 36.34 -34.50
CA SER A 12 20.67 36.13 -35.35
C SER A 12 20.02 34.76 -35.10
N LEU A 13 18.73 34.76 -34.79
CA LEU A 13 17.89 33.56 -34.85
C LEU A 13 17.62 33.20 -36.31
N SER A 14 18.26 32.15 -36.81
CA SER A 14 17.91 31.53 -38.09
C SER A 14 16.63 30.71 -37.92
N GLN A 15 15.52 31.25 -38.41
CA GLN A 15 14.29 30.51 -38.63
C GLN A 15 14.47 29.59 -39.83
N THR A 16 14.40 28.28 -39.59
CA THR A 16 14.25 27.27 -40.65
C THR A 16 12.88 26.62 -40.46
N PRO A 17 12.00 26.58 -41.48
CA PRO A 17 10.65 26.07 -41.32
C PRO A 17 10.67 24.54 -41.42
N VAL A 18 10.38 23.83 -40.32
CA VAL A 18 10.10 22.39 -40.39
C VAL A 18 8.62 22.22 -40.67
N ALA A 19 8.36 21.71 -41.88
CA ALA A 19 7.05 21.42 -42.42
C ALA A 19 6.24 20.47 -41.53
N ALA A 20 4.98 20.84 -41.32
CA ALA A 20 3.95 19.98 -40.76
C ALA A 20 3.75 18.74 -41.64
N ARG A 21 4.08 17.55 -41.10
CA ARG A 21 3.53 16.29 -41.58
C ARG A 21 2.50 15.80 -40.56
N ARG A 22 1.22 16.02 -40.90
CA ARG A 22 0.12 15.17 -40.44
C ARG A 22 0.39 13.75 -40.91
N ALA A 23 0.47 12.82 -39.98
CA ALA A 23 0.19 11.42 -40.22
C ALA A 23 -0.78 10.97 -39.13
N ALA A 24 -1.97 10.58 -39.59
CA ALA A 24 -3.00 9.94 -38.79
C ALA A 24 -2.53 8.53 -38.43
N GLY A 25 -2.86 8.14 -37.20
CA GLY A 25 -2.53 6.85 -36.61
C GLY A 25 -3.09 6.85 -35.19
N HIS A 26 -4.41 6.89 -35.07
CA HIS A 26 -5.07 6.46 -33.84
C HIS A 26 -4.82 4.96 -33.70
N GLU A 27 -3.78 4.60 -32.97
CA GLU A 27 -3.72 3.30 -32.30
C GLU A 27 -4.41 3.51 -30.95
N GLU A 28 -5.67 3.05 -30.86
CA GLU A 28 -6.39 2.94 -29.61
C GLU A 28 -5.55 2.11 -28.63
N ALA A 29 -5.09 2.77 -27.55
CA ALA A 29 -4.64 2.06 -26.37
C ALA A 29 -5.81 1.19 -25.86
N PRO A 30 -5.58 -0.08 -25.48
CA PRO A 30 -6.65 -0.93 -25.01
C PRO A 30 -7.23 -0.30 -23.74
N SER A 31 -8.48 0.14 -23.87
CA SER A 31 -9.33 0.53 -22.76
C SER A 31 -9.47 -0.68 -21.83
N MET A 32 -8.67 -0.72 -20.77
CA MET A 32 -8.98 -1.55 -19.61
C MET A 32 -10.14 -0.87 -18.86
N THR A 33 -11.34 -0.97 -19.41
CA THR A 33 -12.53 -0.95 -18.58
C THR A 33 -12.36 -2.10 -17.60
N ALA A 34 -12.14 -1.78 -16.33
CA ALA A 34 -12.31 -2.74 -15.26
C ALA A 34 -13.74 -3.26 -15.37
N ASP A 35 -13.90 -4.51 -15.82
CA ASP A 35 -15.17 -5.22 -15.77
C ASP A 35 -15.65 -5.17 -14.32
N SER A 36 -16.65 -4.33 -14.08
CA SER A 36 -17.35 -4.25 -12.79
C SER A 36 -18.40 -5.35 -12.64
N ASP A 37 -18.54 -6.26 -13.61
CA ASP A 37 -19.60 -7.26 -13.63
C ASP A 37 -19.04 -8.69 -13.64
N THR A 38 -18.80 -9.25 -12.44
CA THR A 38 -19.09 -10.63 -11.98
C THR A 38 -18.21 -11.01 -10.77
N LEU A 39 -18.37 -10.32 -9.64
CA LEU A 39 -17.58 -10.57 -8.43
C LEU A 39 -18.22 -11.56 -7.43
N THR A 40 -19.41 -12.13 -7.69
CA THR A 40 -20.20 -12.82 -6.64
C THR A 40 -20.57 -14.29 -6.88
N ALA A 41 -19.98 -15.00 -7.85
CA ALA A 41 -20.39 -16.40 -8.16
C ALA A 41 -19.34 -17.51 -7.92
N SER A 42 -18.16 -17.21 -7.37
CA SER A 42 -17.22 -18.26 -6.95
C SER A 42 -16.68 -17.92 -5.56
N GLY A 43 -17.09 -18.69 -4.55
CA GLY A 43 -16.62 -18.53 -3.18
C GLY A 43 -15.09 -18.49 -3.12
N GLY A 44 -14.54 -17.80 -2.13
CA GLY A 44 -13.09 -17.68 -1.94
C GLY A 44 -12.62 -16.25 -1.83
N VAL A 45 -11.49 -16.07 -1.14
CA VAL A 45 -10.88 -14.76 -0.92
C VAL A 45 -10.02 -14.40 -2.14
N PRO A 46 -10.28 -13.26 -2.82
CA PRO A 46 -9.43 -12.81 -3.90
C PRO A 46 -8.10 -12.27 -3.35
N VAL A 47 -7.01 -12.64 -4.00
CA VAL A 47 -5.66 -12.17 -3.74
C VAL A 47 -5.14 -11.51 -5.03
N PRO A 48 -4.75 -10.22 -4.98
CA PRO A 48 -4.19 -9.53 -6.13
C PRO A 48 -2.93 -10.25 -6.63
N CYS A 49 -2.78 -10.45 -7.96
CA CYS A 49 -1.58 -11.05 -8.54
C CYS A 49 -0.88 -10.11 -9.52
N ARG A 50 0.36 -9.74 -9.19
CA ARG A 50 1.20 -8.79 -9.93
C ARG A 50 1.72 -9.32 -11.27
N ALA A 51 1.96 -10.63 -11.41
CA ALA A 51 2.65 -11.19 -12.59
C ALA A 51 1.74 -11.35 -13.82
N LEU A 52 0.41 -11.27 -13.64
CA LEU A 52 -0.53 -11.56 -14.73
C LEU A 52 -1.72 -10.58 -14.78
N GLY A 53 -1.74 -9.54 -13.94
CA GLY A 53 -2.89 -8.62 -13.83
C GLY A 53 -4.20 -9.31 -13.43
N ARG A 54 -4.13 -10.55 -12.92
CA ARG A 54 -5.26 -11.40 -12.56
C ARG A 54 -5.35 -11.51 -11.05
N SER A 55 -6.42 -12.10 -10.52
CA SER A 55 -6.56 -12.36 -9.08
C SER A 55 -6.53 -13.87 -8.82
N LEU A 56 -5.64 -14.30 -7.94
CA LEU A 56 -5.69 -15.64 -7.36
C LEU A 56 -6.88 -15.70 -6.40
N ARG A 57 -7.47 -16.87 -6.21
CA ARG A 57 -8.53 -17.10 -5.22
C ARG A 57 -8.17 -18.27 -4.34
N THR A 58 -8.39 -18.12 -3.04
CA THR A 58 -8.19 -19.19 -2.05
C THR A 58 -9.52 -19.66 -1.50
N LEU A 59 -9.73 -20.97 -1.47
CA LEU A 59 -10.94 -21.60 -0.94
C LEU A 59 -10.58 -22.68 0.07
N TRP A 60 -11.26 -22.69 1.21
CA TRP A 60 -11.15 -23.74 2.21
C TRP A 60 -12.30 -24.75 2.07
N ASP A 61 -11.97 -26.03 2.13
CA ASP A 61 -12.90 -27.15 2.35
C ASP A 61 -12.35 -27.98 3.52
N GLY A 62 -12.92 -27.78 4.71
CA GLY A 62 -12.39 -28.33 5.95
C GLY A 62 -10.95 -27.86 6.23
N ALA A 63 -10.00 -28.78 6.09
CA ALA A 63 -8.56 -28.58 6.27
C ALA A 63 -7.80 -28.41 4.94
N ASP A 64 -8.48 -28.62 3.81
CA ASP A 64 -7.90 -28.52 2.48
C ASP A 64 -8.12 -27.11 1.91
N LEU A 65 -7.07 -26.57 1.30
CA LEU A 65 -7.01 -25.25 0.71
C LEU A 65 -6.75 -25.39 -0.79
N THR A 66 -7.60 -24.79 -1.60
CA THR A 66 -7.44 -24.74 -3.05
C THR A 66 -7.09 -23.32 -3.48
N VAL A 67 -6.01 -23.18 -4.25
CA VAL A 67 -5.62 -21.93 -4.92
C VAL A 67 -6.04 -22.00 -6.39
N ARG A 68 -6.81 -21.02 -6.87
CA ARG A 68 -7.33 -20.95 -8.25
C ARG A 68 -6.87 -19.69 -8.96
N LEU A 69 -6.70 -19.77 -10.27
CA LEU A 69 -6.51 -18.63 -11.17
C LEU A 69 -7.44 -18.81 -12.38
N ASP A 70 -8.33 -17.85 -12.59
CA ASP A 70 -9.43 -17.87 -13.58
C ASP A 70 -10.23 -19.18 -13.57
N GLY A 71 -10.65 -19.59 -12.37
CA GLY A 71 -11.42 -20.82 -12.20
C GLY A 71 -10.59 -22.11 -12.27
N GLU A 72 -9.37 -22.09 -12.81
CA GLU A 72 -8.52 -23.27 -12.85
C GLU A 72 -7.76 -23.47 -11.54
N VAL A 73 -7.69 -24.71 -11.06
CA VAL A 73 -6.90 -25.06 -9.86
C VAL A 73 -5.43 -24.99 -10.21
N ARG A 74 -4.66 -24.30 -9.36
CA ARG A 74 -3.21 -24.14 -9.50
C ARG A 74 -2.49 -24.97 -8.46
N GLN A 75 -2.94 -24.93 -7.21
CA GLN A 75 -2.38 -25.75 -6.15
C GLN A 75 -3.46 -26.19 -5.17
N ARG A 76 -3.27 -27.35 -4.57
CA ARG A 76 -4.02 -27.81 -3.40
C ARG A 76 -3.07 -28.05 -2.24
N TRP A 77 -3.43 -27.53 -1.08
CA TRP A 77 -2.67 -27.59 0.15
C TRP A 77 -3.52 -28.18 1.26
N ARG A 78 -2.89 -28.74 2.29
CA ARG A 78 -3.56 -29.20 3.51
C ARG A 78 -2.92 -28.54 4.71
N LEU A 79 -3.74 -27.91 5.55
CA LEU A 79 -3.32 -27.37 6.83
C LEU A 79 -3.64 -28.39 7.93
N SER A 80 -2.63 -28.76 8.72
CA SER A 80 -2.78 -29.70 9.84
C SER A 80 -2.09 -29.17 11.10
N GLY A 81 -2.45 -29.72 12.27
CA GLY A 81 -1.90 -29.26 13.55
C GLY A 81 -2.65 -28.09 14.19
N GLY A 82 -2.24 -27.71 15.41
CA GLY A 82 -2.84 -26.62 16.20
C GLY A 82 -1.95 -25.37 16.25
N ALA A 83 -2.41 -24.35 16.98
CA ALA A 83 -1.69 -23.08 17.16
C ALA A 83 -0.26 -23.33 17.68
N GLY A 84 0.75 -22.90 16.91
CA GLY A 84 2.17 -23.07 17.22
C GLY A 84 2.84 -24.33 16.66
N ALA A 85 2.09 -25.23 16.03
CA ALA A 85 2.62 -26.44 15.37
C ALA A 85 1.92 -26.75 14.05
N ALA A 86 1.34 -25.72 13.41
CA ALA A 86 0.61 -25.90 12.17
C ALA A 86 1.57 -26.20 10.99
N ASP A 87 1.21 -27.20 10.20
CA ASP A 87 1.93 -27.68 9.03
C ASP A 87 1.07 -27.48 7.79
N LEU A 88 1.63 -26.78 6.80
CA LEU A 88 1.04 -26.59 5.49
C LEU A 88 1.78 -27.49 4.49
N THR A 89 1.08 -28.50 3.98
CA THR A 89 1.62 -29.48 3.03
C THR A 89 1.02 -29.27 1.64
N LEU A 90 1.88 -29.20 0.61
CA LEU A 90 1.43 -29.19 -0.79
C LEU A 90 0.98 -30.59 -1.20
N MET A 91 -0.30 -30.73 -1.53
CA MET A 91 -0.91 -32.00 -1.93
C MET A 91 -0.87 -32.19 -3.46
N GLU A 92 -1.06 -31.10 -4.20
CA GLU A 92 -1.09 -31.11 -5.65
C GLU A 92 -0.59 -29.80 -6.21
N ASP A 93 0.27 -29.88 -7.22
CA ASP A 93 0.72 -28.74 -7.99
C ASP A 93 0.31 -28.88 -9.45
N ALA A 94 -0.78 -28.19 -9.80
CA ALA A 94 -1.41 -28.23 -11.11
C ALA A 94 -0.96 -27.04 -12.00
N VAL A 95 0.07 -26.28 -11.61
CA VAL A 95 0.60 -25.20 -12.44
C VAL A 95 1.24 -25.79 -13.70
N PRO A 96 0.75 -25.46 -14.92
CA PRO A 96 1.33 -25.92 -16.17
C PRO A 96 2.80 -25.52 -16.29
N ALA A 97 3.63 -26.36 -16.89
CA ALA A 97 5.04 -26.04 -17.13
C ALA A 97 5.23 -24.75 -17.96
N ALA A 98 4.25 -24.41 -18.81
CA ALA A 98 4.23 -23.20 -19.63
C ALA A 98 3.93 -21.91 -18.83
N ASP A 99 3.23 -22.00 -17.69
CA ASP A 99 2.83 -20.85 -16.87
C ASP A 99 3.96 -20.39 -15.90
N GLY A 100 5.11 -21.08 -15.94
CA GLY A 100 6.37 -20.67 -15.30
C GLY A 100 6.45 -20.90 -13.78
N ASP A 101 7.67 -20.76 -13.25
CA ASP A 101 7.95 -20.87 -11.81
C ASP A 101 7.36 -19.71 -11.01
N ASP A 102 7.16 -18.55 -11.64
CA ASP A 102 6.56 -17.38 -11.00
C ASP A 102 5.11 -17.64 -10.56
N LEU A 103 4.27 -18.25 -11.41
CA LEU A 103 2.89 -18.55 -11.02
C LEU A 103 2.87 -19.57 -9.87
N ARG A 104 3.76 -20.57 -9.89
CA ARG A 104 3.87 -21.59 -8.83
C ARG A 104 4.24 -20.97 -7.49
N ARG A 105 5.18 -20.04 -7.51
CA ARG A 105 5.62 -19.24 -6.36
C ARG A 105 4.51 -18.34 -5.82
N LEU A 106 3.79 -17.63 -6.69
CA LEU A 106 2.67 -16.75 -6.32
C LEU A 106 1.47 -17.52 -5.77
N ALA A 107 1.15 -18.69 -6.34
CA ALA A 107 0.13 -19.58 -5.81
C ALA A 107 0.49 -20.06 -4.40
N ALA A 108 1.77 -20.36 -4.15
CA ALA A 108 2.23 -20.75 -2.82
C ALA A 108 2.16 -19.59 -1.82
N PHE A 109 2.48 -18.36 -2.23
CA PHE A 109 2.29 -17.17 -1.40
C PHE A 109 0.82 -16.97 -1.01
N ALA A 110 -0.11 -17.10 -1.97
CA ALA A 110 -1.54 -17.01 -1.68
C ALA A 110 -2.00 -18.11 -0.71
N ALA A 111 -1.46 -19.33 -0.85
CA ALA A 111 -1.74 -20.42 0.07
C ALA A 111 -1.23 -20.12 1.49
N LEU A 112 0.00 -19.60 1.61
CA LEU A 112 0.61 -19.23 2.88
C LEU A 112 -0.17 -18.11 3.57
N ASP A 113 -0.56 -17.05 2.86
CA ASP A 113 -1.37 -15.96 3.42
C ASP A 113 -2.69 -16.49 4.00
N ALA A 114 -3.41 -17.30 3.23
CA ALA A 114 -4.65 -17.93 3.69
C ALA A 114 -4.43 -18.87 4.89
N ALA A 115 -3.31 -19.60 4.91
CA ALA A 115 -2.96 -20.51 5.99
C ALA A 115 -2.58 -19.77 7.29
N PHE A 116 -1.85 -18.66 7.21
CA PHE A 116 -1.54 -17.82 8.37
C PHE A 116 -2.82 -17.29 9.01
N ILE A 117 -3.74 -16.74 8.22
CA ILE A 117 -5.04 -16.26 8.69
C ILE A 117 -5.83 -17.39 9.35
N ARG A 118 -5.92 -18.56 8.69
CA ARG A 118 -6.64 -19.73 9.20
C ARG A 118 -6.05 -20.28 10.50
N ALA A 119 -4.74 -20.19 10.66
CA ALA A 119 -4.00 -20.63 11.84
C ALA A 119 -3.94 -19.58 12.97
N HIS A 120 -4.68 -18.47 12.87
CA HIS A 120 -4.69 -17.36 13.83
C HIS A 120 -3.35 -16.61 13.92
N ASP A 121 -2.75 -16.34 12.76
CA ASP A 121 -1.56 -15.50 12.55
C ASP A 121 -0.33 -15.85 13.41
N PRO A 122 0.11 -17.13 13.40
CA PRO A 122 1.36 -17.50 14.03
C PRO A 122 2.55 -16.81 13.33
N ALA A 123 3.67 -16.68 14.04
CA ALA A 123 4.89 -16.12 13.44
C ALA A 123 5.42 -17.01 12.29
N THR A 124 5.26 -18.33 12.42
CA THR A 124 5.74 -19.33 11.47
C THR A 124 4.74 -20.46 11.24
N LEU A 125 4.85 -21.09 10.07
CA LEU A 125 4.20 -22.36 9.72
C LEU A 125 5.27 -23.34 9.25
N ARG A 126 5.13 -24.63 9.58
CA ARG A 126 5.93 -25.66 8.91
C ARG A 126 5.45 -25.82 7.48
N LEU A 127 6.38 -25.98 6.55
CA LEU A 127 6.08 -26.13 5.14
C LEU A 127 6.60 -27.48 4.63
N THR A 128 5.71 -28.26 4.01
CA THR A 128 6.10 -29.46 3.28
C THR A 128 5.77 -29.24 1.80
N ALA A 129 6.80 -29.05 0.96
CA ALA A 129 6.67 -28.81 -0.47
C ALA A 129 7.84 -29.45 -1.24
N PRO A 130 7.68 -29.74 -2.54
CA PRO A 130 8.79 -30.25 -3.37
C PRO A 130 10.00 -29.31 -3.39
N ASP A 131 11.21 -29.88 -3.47
CA ASP A 131 12.48 -29.15 -3.34
C ASP A 131 12.56 -27.90 -4.22
N ARG A 132 12.12 -27.97 -5.48
CA ARG A 132 12.12 -26.83 -6.41
C ARG A 132 11.29 -25.65 -5.88
N LEU A 133 10.10 -25.91 -5.34
CA LEU A 133 9.25 -24.85 -4.79
C LEU A 133 9.80 -24.34 -3.46
N ALA A 134 10.24 -25.25 -2.57
CA ALA A 134 10.86 -24.87 -1.30
C ALA A 134 12.09 -23.98 -1.53
N GLU A 135 12.96 -24.34 -2.50
CA GLU A 135 14.13 -23.54 -2.88
C GLU A 135 13.74 -22.15 -3.41
N ALA A 136 12.74 -22.06 -4.28
CA ALA A 136 12.25 -20.76 -4.78
C ALA A 136 11.73 -19.88 -3.63
N LEU A 137 10.97 -20.45 -2.69
CA LEU A 137 10.45 -19.71 -1.53
C LEU A 137 11.56 -19.30 -0.54
N ARG A 138 12.64 -20.08 -0.43
CA ARG A 138 13.86 -19.70 0.32
C ARG A 138 14.61 -18.55 -0.36
N LEU A 139 14.75 -18.57 -1.68
CA LEU A 139 15.37 -17.47 -2.44
C LEU A 139 14.60 -16.15 -2.29
N ASP A 140 13.27 -16.22 -2.13
CA ASP A 140 12.45 -15.06 -1.79
C ASP A 140 12.54 -14.60 -0.33
N GLY A 141 13.15 -15.41 0.54
CA GLY A 141 13.25 -15.19 1.99
C GLY A 141 11.96 -15.48 2.78
N VAL A 142 10.93 -16.04 2.12
CA VAL A 142 9.65 -16.39 2.77
C VAL A 142 9.78 -17.66 3.63
N VAL A 143 10.64 -18.58 3.18
CA VAL A 143 10.94 -19.83 3.88
C VAL A 143 12.37 -19.80 4.40
N VAL A 144 12.55 -20.26 5.63
CA VAL A 144 13.86 -20.51 6.24
C VAL A 144 13.94 -21.96 6.67
N GLU A 145 15.14 -22.48 6.83
CA GLU A 145 15.36 -23.81 7.36
C GLU A 145 15.83 -23.70 8.81
N ASP A 146 15.22 -24.48 9.71
CA ASP A 146 15.69 -24.57 11.09
C ASP A 146 16.92 -25.49 11.21
N ALA A 147 17.51 -25.57 12.41
CA ALA A 147 18.69 -26.40 12.65
C ALA A 147 18.46 -27.90 12.42
N GLY A 148 17.20 -28.35 12.35
CA GLY A 148 16.81 -29.74 12.10
C GLY A 148 16.45 -30.03 10.64
N GLY A 149 16.59 -29.06 9.72
CA GLY A 149 16.23 -29.22 8.31
C GLY A 149 14.75 -28.97 8.02
N THR A 150 13.96 -28.53 9.00
CA THR A 150 12.53 -28.24 8.82
C THR A 150 12.38 -26.91 8.10
N GLN A 151 11.60 -26.91 7.00
CA GLN A 151 11.25 -25.67 6.30
C GLN A 151 10.16 -24.93 7.08
N LEU A 152 10.42 -23.66 7.39
CA LEU A 152 9.53 -22.76 8.13
C LEU A 152 9.19 -21.55 7.26
N ALA A 153 7.93 -21.43 6.85
CA ALA A 153 7.42 -20.20 6.28
C ALA A 153 7.24 -19.15 7.38
N THR A 154 7.65 -17.91 7.13
CA THR A 154 7.63 -16.81 8.11
C THR A 154 6.63 -15.73 7.69
N ALA A 155 5.67 -15.41 8.57
CA ALA A 155 4.62 -14.42 8.25
C ALA A 155 5.23 -13.03 7.96
N GLY A 156 6.22 -12.62 8.78
CA GLY A 156 6.85 -11.31 8.67
C GLY A 156 7.68 -11.09 7.41
N THR A 157 8.21 -12.14 6.77
CA THR A 157 8.93 -12.02 5.50
C THR A 157 7.97 -12.14 4.32
N LEU A 158 6.95 -13.02 4.41
CA LEU A 158 5.86 -13.07 3.44
C LEU A 158 5.21 -11.69 3.29
N TYR A 159 4.84 -11.05 4.40
CA TYR A 159 4.23 -9.71 4.41
C TYR A 159 5.18 -8.59 3.97
N GLN A 160 6.47 -8.86 3.73
CA GLN A 160 7.37 -7.90 3.09
C GLN A 160 7.44 -8.03 1.58
N ARG A 161 6.82 -9.08 1.00
CA ARG A 161 6.82 -9.33 -0.44
C ARG A 161 5.73 -8.52 -1.14
N PRO A 162 6.03 -7.59 -2.04
CA PRO A 162 4.99 -6.78 -2.69
C PRO A 162 4.04 -7.59 -3.59
N ASP A 163 4.44 -8.80 -3.98
CA ASP A 163 3.84 -9.64 -5.02
C ASP A 163 2.33 -9.89 -4.89
N LEU A 164 1.81 -10.03 -3.66
CA LEU A 164 0.39 -10.30 -3.40
C LEU A 164 -0.45 -9.04 -3.19
N TRP A 165 0.16 -7.90 -2.85
CA TRP A 165 -0.60 -6.73 -2.39
C TRP A 165 -0.48 -5.53 -3.33
N LEU A 166 0.67 -5.37 -3.99
CA LEU A 166 0.87 -4.30 -4.96
C LEU A 166 0.41 -4.73 -6.36
N LEU A 167 -0.39 -3.87 -7.00
CA LEU A 167 -0.86 -4.06 -8.38
C LEU A 167 0.07 -3.40 -9.41
N GLY A 168 1.13 -2.75 -8.96
CA GLY A 168 2.20 -2.18 -9.79
C GLY A 168 3.59 -2.49 -9.22
N PRO A 169 4.66 -2.00 -9.85
CA PRO A 169 6.03 -2.32 -9.44
C PRO A 169 6.46 -1.70 -8.09
N GLY A 170 5.68 -0.76 -7.55
CA GLY A 170 6.09 0.11 -6.45
C GLY A 170 7.17 1.11 -6.87
N SER A 171 7.55 2.02 -5.96
CA SER A 171 8.63 2.98 -6.16
C SER A 171 10.04 2.48 -5.82
N GLY A 172 10.17 1.32 -5.16
CA GLY A 172 11.46 0.82 -4.65
C GLY A 172 12.56 0.62 -5.71
N GLY A 173 12.20 0.34 -6.96
CA GLY A 173 13.13 0.22 -8.08
C GLY A 173 13.53 1.54 -8.73
N TYR A 174 12.95 2.67 -8.31
CA TYR A 174 13.22 3.97 -8.93
C TYR A 174 14.67 4.43 -8.65
N PRO A 175 15.44 4.83 -9.68
CA PRO A 175 16.83 5.24 -9.52
C PRO A 175 17.00 6.40 -8.54
N GLN A 176 17.95 6.26 -7.63
CA GLN A 176 18.26 7.31 -6.66
C GLN A 176 19.17 8.36 -7.28
N ALA A 177 18.62 9.56 -7.47
CA ALA A 177 19.37 10.76 -7.81
C ALA A 177 18.86 11.89 -6.93
N HIS A 178 19.74 12.63 -6.25
CA HIS A 178 19.33 13.73 -5.38
C HIS A 178 19.12 15.02 -6.16
N ILE A 179 18.16 15.81 -5.68
CA ILE A 179 17.84 17.14 -6.18
C ILE A 179 17.69 18.09 -4.99
N VAL A 180 17.66 19.40 -5.30
CA VAL A 180 17.20 20.41 -4.36
C VAL A 180 15.89 20.98 -4.86
N SER A 181 14.83 20.88 -4.06
CA SER A 181 13.55 21.54 -4.30
C SER A 181 13.05 22.18 -3.00
N ASP A 182 12.45 23.37 -3.09
CA ASP A 182 11.99 24.17 -1.93
C ASP A 182 13.01 24.28 -0.78
N GLY A 183 14.29 24.43 -1.14
CA GLY A 183 15.40 24.56 -0.19
C GLY A 183 15.80 23.27 0.52
N ARG A 184 15.31 22.10 0.09
CA ARG A 184 15.58 20.79 0.71
C ARG A 184 16.35 19.88 -0.23
N TYR A 185 17.36 19.19 0.29
CA TYR A 185 18.12 18.17 -0.44
C TYR A 185 17.55 16.78 -0.18
N HIS A 186 17.00 16.14 -1.21
CA HIS A 186 16.31 14.85 -1.11
C HIS A 186 16.40 14.05 -2.43
N PRO A 187 16.10 12.74 -2.42
CA PRO A 187 15.98 11.97 -3.65
C PRO A 187 14.87 12.50 -4.55
N ARG A 188 15.12 12.53 -5.86
CA ARG A 188 14.09 12.75 -6.87
C ARG A 188 13.04 11.65 -6.74
N ARG A 189 11.78 12.06 -6.57
CA ARG A 189 10.65 11.14 -6.39
C ARG A 189 10.20 10.55 -7.74
N PRO A 190 9.68 9.31 -7.76
CA PRO A 190 9.13 8.73 -8.98
C PRO A 190 7.92 9.53 -9.48
N PRO A 191 7.62 9.48 -10.78
CA PRO A 191 6.32 9.90 -11.28
C PRO A 191 5.19 9.17 -10.55
N LYS A 192 4.07 9.85 -10.32
CA LYS A 192 2.91 9.22 -9.69
C LYS A 192 2.37 8.11 -10.59
N PRO A 193 2.10 6.91 -10.04
CA PRO A 193 1.38 5.89 -10.78
C PRO A 193 -0.07 6.32 -11.04
N GLN A 194 -0.78 5.54 -11.84
CA GLN A 194 -2.22 5.70 -12.07
C GLN A 194 -2.95 4.44 -11.66
N GLY A 195 -4.25 4.58 -11.36
CA GLY A 195 -5.10 3.43 -11.02
C GLY A 195 -4.82 2.85 -9.64
N MET A 196 -5.15 1.56 -9.50
CA MET A 196 -5.07 0.83 -8.24
C MET A 196 -3.62 0.47 -7.90
N LEU A 197 -3.21 0.74 -6.67
CA LEU A 197 -1.85 0.52 -6.20
C LEU A 197 -1.74 -0.67 -5.25
N TYR A 198 -2.76 -0.83 -4.41
CA TYR A 198 -2.75 -1.78 -3.32
C TYR A 198 -4.14 -2.40 -3.13
N ALA A 199 -4.17 -3.69 -2.81
CA ALA A 199 -5.37 -4.34 -2.32
C ALA A 199 -5.05 -5.45 -1.32
N ARG A 200 -5.93 -5.64 -0.34
CA ARG A 200 -5.81 -6.66 0.70
C ARG A 200 -7.18 -7.06 1.22
N HIS A 201 -7.42 -8.36 1.34
CA HIS A 201 -8.61 -8.86 2.02
C HIS A 201 -8.50 -8.67 3.54
N ILE A 202 -9.59 -8.24 4.16
CA ILE A 202 -9.71 -7.96 5.59
C ILE A 202 -10.63 -8.99 6.23
N PRO A 203 -10.10 -10.05 6.89
CA PRO A 203 -10.91 -11.19 7.32
C PRO A 203 -12.05 -10.85 8.28
N TRP A 204 -11.85 -9.89 9.20
CA TRP A 204 -12.88 -9.50 10.18
C TRP A 204 -13.94 -8.55 9.62
N LEU A 205 -13.74 -8.03 8.41
CA LEU A 205 -14.79 -7.32 7.67
C LEU A 205 -15.40 -8.21 6.57
N GLU A 206 -14.71 -9.28 6.16
CA GLU A 206 -15.01 -10.07 4.97
C GLU A 206 -15.05 -9.22 3.68
N GLN A 207 -14.26 -8.15 3.64
CA GLN A 207 -14.20 -7.20 2.53
C GLN A 207 -12.77 -7.04 2.00
N THR A 208 -12.64 -6.64 0.73
CA THR A 208 -11.37 -6.25 0.14
C THR A 208 -11.16 -4.75 0.28
N LEU A 209 -10.13 -4.36 1.04
CA LEU A 209 -9.67 -2.98 1.11
C LEU A 209 -8.70 -2.69 -0.03
N SER A 210 -8.85 -1.54 -0.67
CA SER A 210 -7.96 -1.14 -1.76
C SER A 210 -7.63 0.35 -1.74
N PHE A 211 -6.46 0.72 -2.30
CA PHE A 211 -6.04 2.10 -2.50
C PHE A 211 -5.71 2.35 -3.97
N ARG A 212 -6.27 3.42 -4.54
CA ARG A 212 -5.93 3.92 -5.87
C ARG A 212 -5.55 5.39 -5.80
N VAL A 213 -4.81 5.86 -6.80
CA VAL A 213 -4.58 7.30 -6.96
C VAL A 213 -5.93 8.00 -7.23
N ALA A 214 -6.12 9.17 -6.62
CA ALA A 214 -7.30 9.98 -6.83
C ALA A 214 -7.41 10.42 -8.30
N ASP A 215 -8.61 10.37 -8.86
CA ASP A 215 -8.92 10.81 -10.21
C ASP A 215 -9.92 11.96 -10.15
N ILE A 216 -9.59 13.10 -10.75
CA ILE A 216 -10.44 14.29 -10.67
C ILE A 216 -11.81 14.05 -11.33
N GLY A 217 -11.86 13.30 -12.42
CA GLY A 217 -13.12 12.98 -13.11
C GLY A 217 -14.05 12.12 -12.27
N MET A 218 -13.49 11.17 -11.50
CA MET A 218 -14.26 10.23 -10.67
C MET A 218 -14.51 10.69 -9.24
N ASP A 219 -13.63 11.53 -8.68
CA ASP A 219 -13.58 11.77 -7.23
C ASP A 219 -13.91 13.18 -6.81
N LEU A 220 -13.86 14.17 -7.70
CA LEU A 220 -14.01 15.57 -7.32
C LEU A 220 -15.30 15.85 -6.54
N GLU A 221 -16.45 15.36 -7.00
CA GLU A 221 -17.73 15.60 -6.33
C GLU A 221 -17.76 14.97 -4.92
N ARG A 222 -17.23 13.77 -4.79
CA ARG A 222 -17.18 13.04 -3.52
C ARG A 222 -16.18 13.67 -2.55
N PHE A 223 -14.98 14.00 -3.03
CA PHE A 223 -14.00 14.75 -2.27
C PHE A 223 -14.58 16.08 -1.79
N HIS A 224 -15.30 16.80 -2.65
CA HIS A 224 -15.97 18.05 -2.28
C HIS A 224 -17.05 17.86 -1.21
N ARG A 225 -17.90 16.83 -1.33
CA ARG A 225 -18.87 16.49 -0.29
C ARG A 225 -18.18 16.17 1.03
N TRP A 226 -17.12 15.37 1.00
CA TRP A 226 -16.40 14.97 2.20
C TRP A 226 -15.69 16.14 2.89
N GLN A 227 -15.05 17.04 2.14
CA GLN A 227 -14.38 18.21 2.72
C GLN A 227 -15.35 19.21 3.36
N ASN A 228 -16.58 19.30 2.84
CA ASN A 228 -17.64 20.13 3.40
C ASN A 228 -18.47 19.43 4.49
N ASP A 229 -18.16 18.19 4.85
CA ASP A 229 -18.75 17.57 6.04
C ASP A 229 -18.22 18.31 7.30
N PRO A 230 -19.09 18.84 8.19
CA PRO A 230 -18.67 19.67 9.32
C PRO A 230 -17.63 19.01 10.24
N ARG A 231 -17.67 17.67 10.36
CA ARG A 231 -16.72 16.92 11.19
C ARG A 231 -15.37 16.82 10.50
N VAL A 232 -15.33 16.62 9.18
CA VAL A 232 -14.08 16.65 8.40
C VAL A 232 -13.50 18.05 8.39
N ALA A 233 -14.32 19.05 8.06
CA ALA A 233 -13.99 20.46 8.05
C ALA A 233 -13.32 20.95 9.34
N PHE A 234 -13.81 20.49 10.50
CA PHE A 234 -13.21 20.84 11.79
C PHE A 234 -11.72 20.51 11.90
N PHE A 235 -11.27 19.40 11.29
CA PHE A 235 -9.87 18.96 11.35
C PHE A 235 -9.06 19.39 10.12
N TRP A 236 -9.67 19.35 8.94
CA TRP A 236 -8.99 19.62 7.66
C TRP A 236 -9.00 21.10 7.29
N GLN A 237 -10.03 21.84 7.69
CA GLN A 237 -10.22 23.27 7.40
C GLN A 237 -10.16 23.60 5.90
N GLU A 238 -10.60 22.66 5.07
CA GLU A 238 -10.55 22.78 3.61
C GLU A 238 -11.91 23.04 2.96
N GLU A 239 -12.97 23.36 3.72
CA GLU A 239 -14.28 23.74 3.19
C GLU A 239 -14.20 24.77 2.05
N GLY A 240 -15.14 24.68 1.12
CA GLY A 240 -15.19 25.59 -0.02
C GLY A 240 -15.97 25.04 -1.20
N ASP A 241 -15.91 25.78 -2.30
CA ASP A 241 -16.60 25.43 -3.53
C ASP A 241 -15.89 24.30 -4.31
N LEU A 242 -16.55 23.84 -5.38
CA LEU A 242 -16.04 22.77 -6.22
C LEU A 242 -14.74 23.17 -6.95
N ALA A 243 -14.57 24.46 -7.26
CA ALA A 243 -13.40 24.96 -7.97
C ALA A 243 -12.15 24.94 -7.08
N LYS A 244 -12.29 25.33 -5.81
CA LYS A 244 -11.24 25.20 -4.79
C LYS A 244 -10.77 23.76 -4.67
N HIS A 245 -11.70 22.82 -4.56
CA HIS A 245 -11.36 21.40 -4.41
C HIS A 245 -10.76 20.78 -5.67
N ARG A 246 -11.17 21.23 -6.86
CA ARG A 246 -10.51 20.85 -8.11
C ARG A 246 -9.06 21.31 -8.11
N ALA A 247 -8.82 22.59 -7.84
CA ALA A 247 -7.47 23.14 -7.78
C ALA A 247 -6.60 22.44 -6.72
N TYR A 248 -7.21 22.06 -5.58
CA TYR A 248 -6.53 21.28 -4.54
C TYR A 248 -6.07 19.92 -5.05
N LEU A 249 -6.95 19.14 -5.67
CA LEU A 249 -6.59 17.83 -6.22
C LEU A 249 -5.57 17.95 -7.37
N GLU A 250 -5.70 18.96 -8.24
CA GLU A 250 -4.71 19.24 -9.29
C GLU A 250 -3.33 19.53 -8.71
N ALA A 251 -3.25 20.34 -7.65
CA ALA A 251 -1.99 20.63 -6.96
C ALA A 251 -1.37 19.36 -6.32
N GLN A 252 -2.18 18.55 -5.64
CA GLN A 252 -1.73 17.28 -5.05
C GLN A 252 -1.24 16.29 -6.13
N LEU A 253 -1.92 16.22 -7.26
CA LEU A 253 -1.52 15.39 -8.40
C LEU A 253 -0.27 15.92 -9.11
N ALA A 254 0.00 17.22 -9.07
CA ALA A 254 1.21 17.82 -9.62
C ALA A 254 2.44 17.70 -8.70
N ASP A 255 2.27 17.77 -7.38
CA ASP A 255 3.37 17.81 -6.39
C ASP A 255 4.03 16.42 -6.17
N PRO A 256 5.29 16.18 -6.60
CA PRO A 256 5.96 14.88 -6.42
C PRO A 256 6.15 14.42 -4.97
N HIS A 257 6.02 15.33 -4.00
CA HIS A 257 6.22 15.04 -2.58
C HIS A 257 5.04 14.26 -1.96
N THR A 258 3.86 14.33 -2.55
CA THR A 258 2.60 13.76 -2.03
C THR A 258 1.98 12.76 -3.01
N MET A 259 1.13 11.87 -2.54
CA MET A 259 0.36 10.90 -3.31
C MET A 259 -1.08 10.89 -2.78
N PRO A 260 -2.02 11.54 -3.49
CA PRO A 260 -3.43 11.54 -3.11
C PRO A 260 -4.06 10.20 -3.47
N LEU A 261 -4.66 9.53 -2.48
CA LEU A 261 -5.27 8.21 -2.61
C LEU A 261 -6.74 8.23 -2.22
N ILE A 262 -7.51 7.38 -2.89
CA ILE A 262 -8.87 7.00 -2.52
C ILE A 262 -8.85 5.58 -2.00
N ALA A 263 -9.38 5.39 -0.79
CA ALA A 263 -9.59 4.07 -0.21
C ALA A 263 -10.99 3.56 -0.51
N SER A 264 -11.10 2.27 -0.80
CA SER A 264 -12.36 1.59 -1.06
C SER A 264 -12.48 0.28 -0.27
N LEU A 265 -13.71 -0.13 0.03
CA LEU A 265 -14.06 -1.48 0.49
C LEU A 265 -14.96 -2.10 -0.58
N ASP A 266 -14.54 -3.24 -1.14
CA ASP A 266 -15.21 -3.92 -2.26
C ASP A 266 -15.55 -2.96 -3.43
N GLY A 267 -14.64 -2.03 -3.71
CA GLY A 267 -14.80 -1.02 -4.76
C GLY A 267 -15.63 0.20 -4.37
N ALA A 268 -16.28 0.23 -3.20
CA ALA A 268 -17.01 1.40 -2.70
C ALA A 268 -16.06 2.40 -2.02
N PRO A 269 -15.87 3.62 -2.55
CA PRO A 269 -14.95 4.61 -1.97
C PRO A 269 -15.45 5.17 -0.64
N PHE A 270 -14.57 5.23 0.37
CA PHE A 270 -14.96 5.67 1.73
C PHE A 270 -14.10 6.79 2.34
N GLY A 271 -12.88 7.01 1.83
CA GLY A 271 -11.97 8.00 2.39
C GLY A 271 -10.91 8.47 1.41
N TYR A 272 -10.36 9.64 1.73
CA TYR A 272 -9.26 10.27 1.00
C TYR A 272 -8.03 10.35 1.90
N PHE A 273 -6.87 10.07 1.33
CA PHE A 273 -5.60 9.94 2.02
C PHE A 273 -4.51 10.68 1.26
N GLU A 274 -3.55 11.23 1.98
CA GLU A 274 -2.34 11.84 1.40
C GLU A 274 -1.14 11.14 1.98
N VAL A 275 -0.43 10.35 1.16
CA VAL A 275 0.86 9.78 1.56
C VAL A 275 1.96 10.74 1.11
N TYR A 276 2.84 11.15 2.01
CA TYR A 276 3.88 12.13 1.69
C TYR A 276 5.27 11.67 2.10
N TRP A 277 6.29 12.21 1.44
CA TRP A 277 7.69 12.07 1.84
C TRP A 277 8.04 13.05 2.96
N ALA A 278 8.31 12.55 4.16
CA ALA A 278 8.40 13.38 5.36
C ALA A 278 9.54 14.40 5.30
N LYS A 279 10.63 14.10 4.59
CA LYS A 279 11.77 15.00 4.39
C LYS A 279 11.41 16.27 3.62
N GLU A 280 10.44 16.18 2.70
CA GLU A 280 9.90 17.32 1.93
C GLU A 280 8.73 18.00 2.66
N ASN A 281 8.08 17.30 3.58
CA ASN A 281 6.94 17.81 4.33
C ASN A 281 7.33 18.76 5.48
N ARG A 282 6.41 19.63 5.92
CA ARG A 282 6.61 20.51 7.09
C ARG A 282 7.06 19.78 8.37
N ILE A 283 6.66 18.52 8.58
CA ILE A 283 7.12 17.73 9.73
C ILE A 283 8.63 17.46 9.70
N GLY A 284 9.24 17.39 8.52
CA GLY A 284 10.65 17.05 8.34
C GLY A 284 11.63 18.02 8.99
N ALA A 285 11.21 19.26 9.29
CA ALA A 285 12.03 20.23 10.01
C ALA A 285 12.11 19.97 11.54
N PHE A 286 11.24 19.10 12.07
CA PHE A 286 11.10 18.88 13.51
C PHE A 286 11.79 17.62 14.00
N TYR A 287 12.43 16.83 13.14
CA TYR A 287 13.24 15.68 13.52
C TYR A 287 14.29 15.38 12.43
N ASP A 288 15.18 14.43 12.69
CA ASP A 288 16.16 13.98 11.69
C ASP A 288 15.49 13.09 10.64
N ALA A 289 14.79 13.73 9.70
CA ALA A 289 14.04 13.08 8.62
C ALA A 289 14.98 12.41 7.61
N GLN A 290 14.80 11.10 7.44
CA GLN A 290 15.55 10.32 6.47
C GLN A 290 14.91 10.44 5.09
N ASP A 291 15.70 10.18 4.07
CA ASP A 291 15.36 10.31 2.65
C ASP A 291 14.07 9.59 2.22
N TYR A 292 13.69 8.51 2.89
CA TYR A 292 12.54 7.68 2.54
C TYR A 292 11.52 7.55 3.66
N ASP A 293 11.61 8.39 4.70
CA ASP A 293 10.53 8.48 5.67
C ASP A 293 9.26 8.95 4.99
N ARG A 294 8.14 8.36 5.39
CA ARG A 294 6.84 8.75 4.88
C ARG A 294 5.88 9.08 6.00
N GLY A 295 4.88 9.89 5.72
CA GLY A 295 3.75 10.10 6.62
C GLY A 295 2.44 10.09 5.87
N TRP A 296 1.36 10.31 6.60
CA TRP A 296 0.03 10.31 6.01
C TRP A 296 -0.92 11.33 6.64
N HIS A 297 -1.82 11.86 5.84
CA HIS A 297 -3.07 12.49 6.30
C HIS A 297 -4.28 11.68 5.81
N VAL A 298 -5.37 11.75 6.55
CA VAL A 298 -6.59 10.98 6.25
C VAL A 298 -7.85 11.78 6.59
N LEU A 299 -8.84 11.68 5.70
CA LEU A 299 -10.22 11.94 6.01
C LEU A 299 -11.06 10.70 5.67
N ILE A 300 -11.98 10.36 6.58
CA ILE A 300 -12.97 9.33 6.36
C ILE A 300 -14.29 10.05 6.11
N GLY A 301 -14.74 9.98 4.87
CA GLY A 301 -15.89 10.72 4.39
C GLY A 301 -17.21 9.97 4.54
N GLU A 302 -17.17 8.64 4.58
CA GLU A 302 -18.37 7.82 4.80
C GLU A 302 -18.56 7.45 6.27
N GLU A 303 -19.71 7.84 6.83
CA GLU A 303 -20.03 7.67 8.25
C GLU A 303 -20.12 6.20 8.67
N HIS A 304 -20.63 5.34 7.78
CA HIS A 304 -20.78 3.91 8.03
C HIS A 304 -19.44 3.15 8.04
N VAL A 305 -18.35 3.77 7.56
CA VAL A 305 -16.99 3.20 7.55
C VAL A 305 -16.16 3.81 8.69
N ARG A 306 -16.76 3.87 9.88
CA ARG A 306 -16.12 4.39 11.10
C ARG A 306 -16.19 3.40 12.24
N GLY A 307 -15.28 3.55 13.19
CA GLY A 307 -15.19 2.70 14.36
C GLY A 307 -13.98 1.77 14.33
N ARG A 308 -13.83 0.99 15.39
CA ARG A 308 -12.61 0.20 15.65
C ARG A 308 -12.28 -0.77 14.52
N ALA A 309 -13.27 -1.52 14.03
CA ALA A 309 -13.08 -2.55 13.01
C ALA A 309 -12.55 -1.98 11.68
N TYR A 310 -13.01 -0.79 11.29
CA TYR A 310 -12.55 -0.11 10.08
C TYR A 310 -11.19 0.55 10.27
N VAL A 311 -10.94 1.20 11.41
CA VAL A 311 -9.62 1.79 11.71
C VAL A 311 -8.54 0.72 11.76
N SER A 312 -8.83 -0.43 12.36
CA SER A 312 -7.91 -1.57 12.37
C SER A 312 -7.74 -2.22 10.99
N ALA A 313 -8.60 -1.93 10.02
CA ALA A 313 -8.46 -2.36 8.62
C ALA A 313 -7.62 -1.39 7.80
N TRP A 314 -8.00 -0.11 7.75
CA TRP A 314 -7.34 0.84 6.83
C TRP A 314 -5.98 1.31 7.32
N LEU A 315 -5.77 1.52 8.62
CA LEU A 315 -4.50 2.09 9.11
C LEU A 315 -3.33 1.10 8.92
N PRO A 316 -3.43 -0.17 9.36
CA PRO A 316 -2.37 -1.13 9.08
C PRO A 316 -2.18 -1.38 7.58
N SER A 317 -3.26 -1.40 6.79
CA SER A 317 -3.14 -1.61 5.35
C SER A 317 -2.46 -0.44 4.62
N LEU A 318 -2.69 0.81 5.05
CA LEU A 318 -1.99 1.98 4.52
C LEU A 318 -0.51 1.93 4.88
N VAL A 319 -0.19 1.62 6.15
CA VAL A 319 1.18 1.41 6.63
C VAL A 319 1.87 0.30 5.85
N HIS A 320 1.17 -0.81 5.61
CA HIS A 320 1.65 -1.93 4.79
C HIS A 320 2.00 -1.46 3.38
N PHE A 321 1.08 -0.77 2.72
CA PHE A 321 1.30 -0.19 1.39
C PHE A 321 2.55 0.70 1.38
N MET A 322 2.69 1.61 2.34
CA MET A 322 3.82 2.54 2.40
C MET A 322 5.17 1.83 2.52
N PHE A 323 5.23 0.73 3.29
CA PHE A 323 6.43 -0.11 3.42
C PHE A 323 6.71 -0.98 2.20
N LEU A 324 5.67 -1.44 1.49
CA LEU A 324 5.86 -2.27 0.28
C LEU A 324 6.20 -1.43 -0.95
N ASP A 325 5.62 -0.25 -1.07
CA ASP A 325 5.82 0.64 -2.21
C ASP A 325 7.30 1.03 -2.35
N ASP A 326 7.97 1.33 -1.24
CA ASP A 326 9.42 1.51 -1.21
C ASP A 326 10.07 0.77 -0.04
N ALA A 327 10.85 -0.27 -0.34
CA ALA A 327 11.57 -1.02 0.69
C ALA A 327 12.60 -0.15 1.46
N ARG A 328 13.01 1.01 0.92
CA ARG A 328 13.90 1.96 1.61
C ARG A 328 13.16 2.75 2.69
N THR A 329 11.82 2.77 2.70
CA THR A 329 11.03 3.35 3.79
C THR A 329 11.17 2.49 5.05
N GLN A 330 11.90 3.03 6.03
CA GLN A 330 12.12 2.38 7.33
C GLN A 330 11.27 2.95 8.46
N ARG A 331 10.69 4.15 8.27
CA ARG A 331 9.93 4.86 9.29
C ARG A 331 8.70 5.51 8.68
N ILE A 332 7.58 5.35 9.37
CA ILE A 332 6.33 6.04 9.06
C ILE A 332 6.02 7.00 10.21
N VAL A 333 5.78 8.27 9.89
CA VAL A 333 5.59 9.35 10.87
C VAL A 333 4.21 9.96 10.77
N GLY A 334 3.76 10.55 11.89
CA GLY A 334 2.54 11.34 11.91
C GLY A 334 2.59 12.42 12.98
N GLU A 335 1.66 13.36 12.88
CA GLU A 335 1.62 14.57 13.72
C GLU A 335 0.20 14.89 14.26
N PRO A 336 -0.48 13.95 14.96
CA PRO A 336 -1.75 14.26 15.62
C PRO A 336 -1.60 15.44 16.58
N ARG A 337 -2.70 16.15 16.86
CA ARG A 337 -2.69 17.18 17.91
C ARG A 337 -2.37 16.55 19.26
N ALA A 338 -1.51 17.19 20.06
CA ALA A 338 -1.08 16.66 21.36
C ALA A 338 -2.25 16.52 22.37
N ASP A 339 -3.27 17.36 22.23
CA ASP A 339 -4.51 17.33 23.03
C ASP A 339 -5.50 16.24 22.59
N HIS A 340 -5.28 15.58 21.44
CA HIS A 340 -6.18 14.54 20.93
C HIS A 340 -5.85 13.16 21.50
N HIS A 341 -6.01 13.00 22.82
CA HIS A 341 -5.60 11.79 23.56
C HIS A 341 -6.19 10.48 23.01
N GLN A 342 -7.43 10.48 22.49
CA GLN A 342 -8.03 9.29 21.89
C GLN A 342 -7.32 8.85 20.62
N GLN A 343 -6.96 9.79 19.74
CA GLN A 343 -6.19 9.49 18.52
C GLN A 343 -4.79 8.98 18.88
N ILE A 344 -4.13 9.59 19.84
CA ILE A 344 -2.80 9.16 20.31
C ILE A 344 -2.86 7.73 20.88
N ARG A 345 -3.87 7.39 21.69
CA ARG A 345 -4.07 6.02 22.19
C ARG A 345 -4.32 5.01 21.06
N ASN A 346 -5.06 5.40 20.02
CA ASN A 346 -5.29 4.52 18.87
C ASN A 346 -3.99 4.25 18.09
N LEU A 347 -3.15 5.28 17.92
CA LEU A 347 -1.84 5.14 17.27
C LEU A 347 -0.88 4.29 18.09
N ASP A 348 -0.86 4.47 19.41
CA ASP A 348 -0.06 3.65 20.35
C ASP A 348 -0.44 2.16 20.25
N ARG A 349 -1.74 1.85 20.25
CA ARG A 349 -2.26 0.49 20.00
C ARG A 349 -1.94 -0.07 18.62
N SER A 350 -1.68 0.81 17.65
CA SER A 350 -1.26 0.45 16.29
C SER A 350 0.27 0.37 16.15
N GLY A 351 1.01 0.44 17.26
CA GLY A 351 2.47 0.27 17.33
C GLY A 351 3.28 1.55 17.17
N PHE A 352 2.65 2.72 17.03
CA PHE A 352 3.37 3.99 16.91
C PHE A 352 3.95 4.42 18.27
N ALA A 353 5.24 4.72 18.31
CA ALA A 353 5.89 5.33 19.45
C ALA A 353 5.63 6.85 19.48
N LYS A 354 5.41 7.41 20.67
CA LYS A 354 5.41 8.86 20.91
C LYS A 354 6.85 9.33 21.03
N VAL A 355 7.31 10.16 20.09
CA VAL A 355 8.71 10.62 20.04
C VAL A 355 8.89 11.90 20.86
N LYS A 356 8.13 12.95 20.52
CA LYS A 356 8.15 14.24 21.22
C LYS A 356 6.99 15.13 20.80
N GLU A 357 6.71 16.16 21.60
CA GLU A 357 5.83 17.25 21.21
C GLU A 357 6.60 18.40 20.56
N PHE A 358 5.95 19.12 19.65
CA PHE A 358 6.48 20.32 19.01
C PHE A 358 5.33 21.22 18.53
N ASP A 359 5.62 22.47 18.21
CA ASP A 359 4.61 23.45 17.83
C ASP A 359 4.67 23.75 16.33
N PHE A 360 3.55 23.56 15.63
CA PHE A 360 3.26 24.21 14.37
C PHE A 360 2.54 25.54 14.63
N PRO A 361 2.54 26.48 13.67
CA PRO A 361 1.84 27.77 13.83
C PRO A 361 0.36 27.64 14.23
N HIS A 362 -0.31 26.54 13.83
CA HIS A 362 -1.73 26.31 14.02
C HIS A 362 -2.06 25.19 15.04
N LYS A 363 -1.08 24.45 15.57
CA LYS A 363 -1.31 23.38 16.57
C LYS A 363 -0.04 22.98 17.33
N ARG A 364 -0.23 22.52 18.57
CA ARG A 364 0.75 21.67 19.27
C ARG A 364 0.59 20.23 18.80
N ALA A 365 1.63 19.66 18.22
CA ALA A 365 1.65 18.33 17.63
C ALA A 365 2.43 17.33 18.48
N MET A 366 2.04 16.05 18.42
CA MET A 366 2.81 14.92 18.93
C MET A 366 3.43 14.19 17.74
N LEU A 367 4.76 14.19 17.61
CA LEU A 367 5.46 13.35 16.64
C LEU A 367 5.29 11.89 17.06
N VAL A 368 4.63 11.11 16.22
CA VAL A 368 4.55 9.66 16.35
C VAL A 368 5.36 8.97 15.25
N MET A 369 5.91 7.80 15.54
CA MET A 369 6.72 7.05 14.59
C MET A 369 6.50 5.54 14.72
N LEU A 370 6.35 4.87 13.59
CA LEU A 370 6.33 3.42 13.48
C LEU A 370 7.52 2.95 12.64
N LEU A 371 8.29 2.02 13.20
CA LEU A 371 9.42 1.41 12.51
C LEU A 371 8.97 0.22 11.67
N ARG A 372 9.61 0.06 10.50
CA ARG A 372 9.42 -1.09 9.61
C ARG A 372 9.62 -2.41 10.35
N GLU A 373 10.74 -2.53 11.06
CA GLU A 373 11.08 -3.71 11.86
C GLU A 373 9.95 -4.09 12.81
N ARG A 374 9.48 -3.12 13.61
CA ARG A 374 8.39 -3.34 14.58
C ARG A 374 7.10 -3.78 13.90
N TYR A 375 6.73 -3.14 12.79
CA TYR A 375 5.52 -3.50 12.05
C TYR A 375 5.52 -4.96 11.60
N PHE A 376 6.64 -5.45 11.08
CA PHE A 376 6.78 -6.84 10.62
C PHE A 376 7.04 -7.86 11.72
N ALA A 377 7.82 -7.51 12.74
CA ALA A 377 8.10 -8.40 13.87
C ALA A 377 6.85 -8.63 14.74
N ASP A 378 6.10 -7.56 15.04
CA ASP A 378 4.92 -7.60 15.90
C ASP A 378 3.63 -7.97 15.12
N ARG A 379 3.72 -8.19 13.81
CA ARG A 379 2.60 -8.58 12.92
C ARG A 379 1.42 -7.60 12.99
N LEU A 380 1.71 -6.30 12.93
CA LEU A 380 0.71 -5.25 13.16
C LEU A 380 -0.34 -5.09 12.04
N TRP A 381 -0.34 -5.93 11.01
CA TRP A 381 -1.39 -5.99 9.97
C TRP A 381 -2.66 -6.70 10.43
N VAL A 382 -2.62 -7.44 11.53
CA VAL A 382 -3.79 -8.07 12.14
C VAL A 382 -4.11 -7.37 13.47
N PRO A 383 -5.38 -7.06 13.75
CA PRO A 383 -5.78 -6.50 15.04
C PRO A 383 -5.37 -7.47 16.15
N CYS A 384 -4.69 -6.96 17.18
CA CYS A 384 -4.43 -7.77 18.36
C CYS A 384 -5.78 -8.18 18.97
N ALA A 385 -5.95 -9.49 19.24
CA ALA A 385 -7.13 -9.99 19.92
C ALA A 385 -7.29 -9.25 21.26
N ASP A 386 -8.50 -8.80 21.58
CA ASP A 386 -8.73 -8.15 22.87
C ASP A 386 -8.45 -9.16 23.99
N PRO A 387 -7.60 -8.84 24.98
CA PRO A 387 -7.41 -9.70 26.14
C PRO A 387 -8.71 -9.88 26.96
N ALA A 388 -9.74 -9.06 26.69
CA ALA A 388 -11.05 -9.17 27.31
C ALA A 388 -11.95 -10.26 26.69
N THR A 389 -11.72 -10.66 25.43
CA THR A 389 -12.52 -11.70 24.76
C THR A 389 -12.06 -13.12 25.06
N THR A 390 -10.85 -13.30 25.60
CA THR A 390 -10.29 -14.62 25.97
C THR A 390 -10.84 -15.20 27.28
N LYS A 391 -11.76 -14.50 27.96
CA LYS A 391 -12.37 -14.95 29.23
C LYS A 391 -13.77 -15.56 29.10
N GLN A 392 -14.30 -15.75 27.90
CA GLN A 392 -15.56 -16.48 27.68
C GLN A 392 -15.34 -17.67 26.76
N GLY A 393 -14.78 -18.74 27.31
CA GLY A 393 -14.54 -20.00 26.60
C GLY A 393 -13.86 -21.04 27.47
N GLY A 394 -14.16 -21.04 28.77
CA GLY A 394 -13.78 -22.08 29.73
C GLY A 394 -14.95 -23.00 30.00
#